data_AF-A0A3P8SCX7-F1
#
_entry.id   AF-A0A3P8SCX7-F1
#
_cell.length_a   1.000
_cell.length_b   1.000
_cell.length_c   1.000
_cell.angle_alpha   90.00
_cell.angle_beta   90.00
_cell.angle_gamma   90.00
#
_symmetry.space_group_name_H-M   'P 1'
#
loop_
_entity.id
_entity.type
_entity.pdbx_description
1 polymer ?
#
loop_
_entity_poly.entity_id
_entity_poly.type
_entity_poly.pdbx_seq_one_letter_code
_entity_poly.pdbx_strand_id
1 'polypeptide(L)'
;FTFRTFSPPPSSTRSSSDTSILEEMSQNLQLGFIRLMAFTLTKVFKKLFRSIFINMDGLNTLQQAVQENPVVLMPNHRSYVDFLIISYILFAFDLPVPVIAAGIPLAGMKIVGEILRRSGAFFIRRSIGSDKLYWAVLSEYVRTIIRKEFAPFEFYVEGLRSRTLKSLTPKLGMMHMVLEPFFKGEVFDITLVPISVSYDRVLEESLLAHELLGVPSPERGLLKATRILQEDFGSMFVNFGRPLSVRSLCEGRIDRCCFNLRPRHVPQQPSADVQACVSWLAHLVVRLQEEGSVIGPWSLMCCQLLQNPVHVLTGDGLDWQQLSDGTMWSRRLAVDCGARLNWSGSVSDPDVMTSAAALHRSVVQRRRGRVYLLQGEEPERRRPIGSEDGVMRTAAAVLMLASYRNQALHVFVRPAMLAAALNVTRKQLLGFFCFLQDVFSHEFIFVPGRSTQDFEEACFYLKKCGAVNIDDQEVTVPDSGLEVLSFLQKLLQPFIDSYQVVFRFFCEDGPQVFSEKQLLPAVRQFATKLILSGELHTYEALSSDTQKNVLSALRRLQAVTKLRASEQNEYKVNREAVRRTADVLGKMRWF
;
A
#
# COMPACT_ATOMS: atom_id res chain seq x y z
N PHE A 1 -28.24 -27.06 -16.89
CA PHE A 1 -29.04 -26.15 -17.73
C PHE A 1 -28.17 -25.62 -18.85
N THR A 2 -28.51 -26.00 -20.08
CA THR A 2 -27.80 -25.73 -21.33
C THR A 2 -27.92 -24.25 -21.70
N PHE A 3 -26.80 -23.55 -21.87
CA PHE A 3 -26.78 -22.16 -22.35
C PHE A 3 -27.29 -22.11 -23.80
N ARG A 4 -28.48 -21.53 -24.01
CA ARG A 4 -28.93 -21.11 -25.35
C ARG A 4 -28.25 -19.79 -25.69
N THR A 5 -27.48 -19.81 -26.76
CA THR A 5 -26.89 -18.65 -27.43
C THR A 5 -27.98 -17.75 -27.98
N PHE A 6 -28.03 -16.50 -27.52
CA PHE A 6 -28.80 -15.43 -28.15
C PHE A 6 -27.95 -14.79 -29.25
N SER A 7 -28.43 -14.80 -30.50
CA SER A 7 -27.82 -14.07 -31.61
C SER A 7 -28.27 -12.59 -31.61
N PRO A 8 -27.36 -11.59 -31.71
CA PRO A 8 -27.73 -10.19 -31.87
C PRO A 8 -27.93 -9.80 -33.35
N PRO A 9 -28.67 -8.70 -33.65
CA PRO A 9 -28.91 -8.20 -35.02
C PRO A 9 -27.67 -7.48 -35.60
N PRO A 10 -27.62 -7.20 -36.92
CA PRO A 10 -26.37 -6.91 -37.61
C PRO A 10 -25.94 -5.44 -37.48
N SER A 11 -24.88 -5.21 -36.70
CA SER A 11 -23.97 -4.07 -36.87
C SER A 11 -22.54 -4.61 -36.91
N SER A 12 -22.07 -4.98 -38.09
CA SER A 12 -20.94 -5.93 -38.30
C SER A 12 -19.55 -5.40 -37.94
N THR A 13 -19.36 -4.09 -37.75
CA THR A 13 -18.04 -3.50 -37.39
C THR A 13 -17.88 -3.13 -35.92
N ARG A 14 -18.97 -2.78 -35.20
CA ARG A 14 -18.93 -2.55 -33.74
C ARG A 14 -19.01 -3.86 -32.95
N SER A 15 -19.76 -4.84 -33.44
CA SER A 15 -19.88 -6.14 -32.78
C SER A 15 -18.57 -6.91 -32.73
N SER A 16 -17.70 -6.79 -33.75
CA SER A 16 -16.41 -7.47 -33.79
C SER A 16 -15.38 -6.86 -32.83
N SER A 17 -15.36 -5.53 -32.66
CA SER A 17 -14.49 -4.86 -31.70
C SER A 17 -14.89 -5.17 -30.26
N ASP A 18 -16.19 -5.17 -29.96
CA ASP A 18 -16.69 -5.42 -28.60
C ASP A 18 -16.44 -6.88 -28.19
N THR A 19 -16.67 -7.81 -29.12
CA THR A 19 -16.41 -9.24 -28.91
C THR A 19 -14.92 -9.50 -28.67
N SER A 20 -14.03 -8.87 -29.45
CA SER A 20 -12.58 -9.06 -29.25
C SER A 20 -12.08 -8.49 -27.91
N ILE A 21 -12.60 -7.34 -27.47
CA ILE A 21 -12.31 -6.80 -26.13
C ILE A 21 -12.83 -7.76 -25.06
N LEU A 22 -14.05 -8.28 -25.20
CA LEU A 22 -14.61 -9.20 -24.22
C LEU A 22 -13.84 -10.52 -24.17
N GLU A 23 -13.43 -11.08 -25.30
CA GLU A 23 -12.59 -12.29 -25.38
C GLU A 23 -11.20 -12.07 -24.75
N GLU A 24 -10.60 -10.90 -24.98
CA GLU A 24 -9.33 -10.52 -24.34
C GLU A 24 -9.46 -10.50 -22.82
N MET A 25 -10.55 -9.92 -22.31
CA MET A 25 -10.70 -9.62 -20.89
C MET A 25 -11.30 -10.76 -20.08
N SER A 26 -12.37 -11.40 -20.55
CA SER A 26 -13.29 -12.20 -19.76
C SER A 26 -12.68 -13.43 -19.08
N GLN A 27 -13.20 -13.76 -17.90
CA GLN A 27 -12.89 -15.01 -17.19
C GLN A 27 -13.56 -16.22 -17.87
N ASN A 28 -13.02 -17.43 -17.63
CA ASN A 28 -13.59 -18.70 -18.11
C ASN A 28 -13.54 -19.78 -17.01
N LEU A 29 -14.21 -19.54 -15.88
CA LEU A 29 -14.22 -20.37 -14.68
C LEU A 29 -14.52 -21.83 -15.00
N GLN A 30 -13.56 -22.70 -14.68
CA GLN A 30 -13.64 -24.14 -14.88
C GLN A 30 -13.23 -24.86 -13.60
N LEU A 31 -14.17 -25.62 -13.02
CA LEU A 31 -13.95 -26.32 -11.75
C LEU A 31 -12.73 -27.25 -11.76
N GLY A 32 -12.42 -27.88 -12.90
CA GLY A 32 -11.23 -28.71 -13.05
C GLY A 32 -9.91 -27.93 -12.84
N PHE A 33 -9.83 -26.72 -13.39
CA PHE A 33 -8.66 -25.84 -13.21
C PHE A 33 -8.57 -25.29 -11.80
N ILE A 34 -9.72 -24.95 -11.19
CA ILE A 34 -9.78 -24.51 -9.80
C ILE A 34 -9.24 -25.60 -8.86
N ARG A 35 -9.68 -26.86 -9.04
CA ARG A 35 -9.18 -28.00 -8.25
C ARG A 35 -7.68 -28.24 -8.45
N LEU A 36 -7.20 -28.15 -9.69
CA LEU A 36 -5.78 -28.26 -10.01
C LEU A 36 -4.97 -27.14 -9.34
N MET A 37 -5.48 -25.91 -9.38
CA MET A 37 -4.86 -24.74 -8.73
C MET A 37 -4.79 -24.96 -7.23
N ALA A 38 -5.88 -25.33 -6.58
CA ALA A 38 -5.92 -25.58 -5.13
C ALA A 38 -4.94 -26.68 -4.69
N PHE A 39 -4.86 -27.78 -5.45
CA PHE A 39 -3.87 -28.83 -5.20
C PHE A 39 -2.43 -28.31 -5.31
N THR A 40 -2.14 -27.54 -6.36
CA THR A 40 -0.81 -26.97 -6.60
C THR A 40 -0.43 -25.96 -5.51
N LEU A 41 -1.34 -25.04 -5.19
CA LEU A 41 -1.15 -24.03 -4.15
C LEU A 41 -0.94 -24.65 -2.77
N THR A 42 -1.63 -25.76 -2.46
CA THR A 42 -1.37 -26.50 -1.21
C THR A 42 0.08 -26.93 -1.09
N LYS A 43 0.70 -27.41 -2.18
CA LYS A 43 2.11 -27.84 -2.19
C LYS A 43 3.05 -26.65 -2.12
N VAL A 44 2.74 -25.58 -2.85
CA VAL A 44 3.54 -24.35 -2.88
C VAL A 44 3.54 -23.68 -1.51
N PHE A 45 2.37 -23.48 -0.88
CA PHE A 45 2.27 -22.83 0.41
C PHE A 45 2.92 -23.62 1.54
N LYS A 46 2.78 -24.95 1.57
CA LYS A 46 3.49 -25.82 2.54
C LYS A 46 5.00 -25.74 2.42
N LYS A 47 5.52 -25.32 1.27
CA LYS A 47 6.95 -25.19 1.02
C LYS A 47 7.48 -23.79 1.34
N LEU A 48 6.67 -22.76 1.09
CA LEU A 48 7.06 -21.36 1.29
C LEU A 48 6.86 -20.88 2.72
N PHE A 49 5.76 -21.27 3.36
CA PHE A 49 5.33 -20.73 4.65
C PHE A 49 5.29 -21.82 5.71
N ARG A 50 5.75 -21.48 6.91
CA ARG A 50 5.65 -22.32 8.11
C ARG A 50 4.20 -22.49 8.54
N SER A 51 3.41 -21.43 8.43
CA SER A 51 2.01 -21.40 8.86
C SER A 51 1.24 -20.30 8.14
N ILE A 52 -0.06 -20.53 7.94
CA ILE A 52 -1.00 -19.53 7.43
C ILE A 52 -2.11 -19.39 8.47
N PHE A 53 -2.19 -18.21 9.08
CA PHE A 53 -3.18 -17.90 10.09
C PHE A 53 -4.36 -17.18 9.44
N ILE A 54 -5.57 -17.66 9.73
CA ILE A 54 -6.81 -17.12 9.19
C ILE A 54 -7.71 -16.77 10.37
N ASN A 55 -8.29 -15.57 10.39
CA ASN A 55 -9.26 -15.22 11.41
C ASN A 55 -10.62 -15.88 11.09
N MET A 56 -10.92 -16.98 11.78
CA MET A 56 -12.12 -17.77 11.51
C MET A 56 -13.42 -16.98 11.70
N ASP A 57 -13.47 -16.05 12.66
CA ASP A 57 -14.65 -15.21 12.87
C ASP A 57 -14.99 -14.36 11.63
N GLY A 58 -13.98 -13.75 11.02
CA GLY A 58 -14.16 -12.97 9.79
C GLY A 58 -14.61 -13.84 8.63
N LEU A 59 -14.01 -15.03 8.48
CA LEU A 59 -14.40 -15.98 7.44
C LEU A 59 -15.84 -16.47 7.61
N ASN A 60 -16.27 -16.73 8.85
CA ASN A 60 -17.65 -17.12 9.14
C ASN A 60 -18.65 -15.99 8.81
N THR A 61 -18.31 -14.73 9.11
CA THR A 61 -19.15 -13.59 8.71
C THR A 61 -19.18 -13.39 7.19
N LEU A 62 -18.09 -13.67 6.48
CA LEU A 62 -18.06 -13.68 5.02
C LEU A 62 -19.00 -14.76 4.46
N GLN A 63 -19.01 -15.96 5.03
CA GLN A 63 -19.89 -17.05 4.60
C GLN A 63 -21.38 -16.65 4.68
N GLN A 64 -21.77 -15.92 5.73
CA GLN A 64 -23.12 -15.37 5.85
C GLN A 64 -23.39 -14.29 4.80
N ALA A 65 -22.46 -13.34 4.63
CA ALA A 65 -22.61 -12.23 3.68
C ALA A 65 -22.79 -12.70 2.23
N VAL A 66 -22.09 -13.77 1.82
CA VAL A 66 -22.19 -14.36 0.47
C VAL A 66 -23.59 -14.90 0.17
N GLN A 67 -24.40 -15.20 1.19
CA GLN A 67 -25.77 -15.69 1.01
C GLN A 67 -26.82 -14.56 0.88
N GLU A 68 -26.48 -13.34 1.29
CA GLU A 68 -27.45 -12.25 1.42
C GLU A 68 -27.39 -11.24 0.26
N ASN A 69 -26.18 -10.83 -0.13
CA ASN A 69 -25.96 -9.72 -1.07
C ASN A 69 -24.71 -9.98 -1.93
N PRO A 70 -24.55 -9.30 -3.08
CA PRO A 70 -23.31 -9.33 -3.84
C PRO A 70 -22.11 -8.94 -2.95
N VAL A 71 -21.10 -9.81 -2.88
CA VAL A 71 -19.90 -9.60 -2.07
C VAL A 71 -18.74 -9.11 -2.92
N VAL A 72 -18.05 -8.09 -2.41
CA VAL A 72 -16.87 -7.49 -3.01
C VAL A 72 -15.71 -7.64 -2.03
N LEU A 73 -14.77 -8.52 -2.37
CA LEU A 73 -13.54 -8.75 -1.62
C LEU A 73 -12.52 -7.68 -1.99
N MET A 74 -12.03 -6.96 -0.98
CA MET A 74 -11.08 -5.87 -1.16
C MET A 74 -9.83 -6.16 -0.33
N PRO A 75 -8.88 -6.95 -0.85
CA PRO A 75 -7.58 -7.17 -0.22
C PRO A 75 -6.62 -5.97 -0.40
N ASN A 76 -5.67 -5.84 0.51
CA ASN A 76 -4.45 -5.04 0.30
C ASN A 76 -3.49 -5.77 -0.66
N HIS A 77 -2.57 -5.05 -1.33
CA HIS A 77 -1.66 -5.68 -2.30
C HIS A 77 -0.18 -5.51 -1.95
N ARG A 78 0.45 -6.58 -1.49
CA ARG A 78 1.84 -6.62 -1.00
C ARG A 78 2.70 -7.65 -1.74
N SER A 79 2.12 -8.73 -2.27
CA SER A 79 2.85 -9.80 -2.98
C SER A 79 2.08 -10.35 -4.19
N TYR A 80 2.77 -11.01 -5.12
CA TYR A 80 2.10 -11.72 -6.23
C TYR A 80 1.26 -12.91 -5.77
N VAL A 81 1.38 -13.35 -4.51
CA VAL A 81 0.61 -14.48 -3.98
C VAL A 81 -0.71 -14.07 -3.31
N ASP A 82 -0.99 -12.76 -3.15
CA ASP A 82 -2.18 -12.27 -2.43
C ASP A 82 -3.49 -12.83 -3.01
N PHE A 83 -3.73 -12.66 -4.32
CA PHE A 83 -4.97 -13.14 -4.95
C PHE A 83 -5.08 -14.67 -4.97
N LEU A 84 -3.92 -15.35 -4.98
CA LEU A 84 -3.85 -16.81 -4.95
C LEU A 84 -4.25 -17.34 -3.57
N ILE A 85 -3.78 -16.70 -2.49
CA ILE A 85 -4.13 -17.17 -1.14
C ILE A 85 -5.61 -16.93 -0.83
N ILE A 86 -6.19 -15.80 -1.23
CA ILE A 86 -7.62 -15.55 -1.03
C ILE A 86 -8.44 -16.61 -1.76
N SER A 87 -8.18 -16.84 -3.05
CA SER A 87 -8.84 -17.90 -3.82
C SER A 87 -8.67 -19.29 -3.22
N TYR A 88 -7.48 -19.60 -2.70
CA TYR A 88 -7.19 -20.87 -2.04
C TYR A 88 -8.01 -21.05 -0.75
N ILE A 89 -8.08 -20.02 0.09
CA ILE A 89 -8.86 -20.07 1.33
C ILE A 89 -10.34 -20.24 1.01
N LEU A 90 -10.90 -19.44 0.10
CA LEU A 90 -12.32 -19.59 -0.26
C LEU A 90 -12.62 -21.01 -0.77
N PHE A 91 -11.76 -21.55 -1.64
CA PHE A 91 -11.92 -22.94 -2.11
C PHE A 91 -11.81 -23.97 -0.97
N ALA A 92 -10.86 -23.80 -0.04
CA ALA A 92 -10.62 -24.74 1.06
C ALA A 92 -11.75 -24.77 2.09
N PHE A 93 -12.54 -23.69 2.19
CA PHE A 93 -13.68 -23.56 3.11
C PHE A 93 -15.03 -23.61 2.38
N ASP A 94 -15.08 -24.22 1.19
CA ASP A 94 -16.30 -24.43 0.40
C ASP A 94 -17.07 -23.13 0.06
N LEU A 95 -16.36 -22.00 -0.04
CA LEU A 95 -16.88 -20.74 -0.54
C LEU A 95 -16.65 -20.61 -2.04
N PRO A 96 -17.52 -19.89 -2.78
CA PRO A 96 -17.30 -19.65 -4.20
C PRO A 96 -15.99 -18.89 -4.45
N VAL A 97 -15.14 -19.42 -5.33
CA VAL A 97 -13.89 -18.75 -5.75
C VAL A 97 -14.22 -17.43 -6.46
N PRO A 98 -13.51 -16.33 -6.15
CA PRO A 98 -13.88 -15.02 -6.65
C PRO A 98 -13.57 -14.83 -8.14
N VAL A 99 -14.27 -13.87 -8.75
CA VAL A 99 -13.89 -13.31 -10.04
C VAL A 99 -12.91 -12.16 -9.79
N ILE A 100 -11.69 -12.28 -10.31
CA ILE A 100 -10.54 -11.43 -9.91
C ILE A 100 -10.19 -10.45 -11.01
N ALA A 101 -10.15 -9.17 -10.66
CA ALA A 101 -9.61 -8.12 -11.52
C ALA A 101 -8.07 -8.18 -11.57
N ALA A 102 -7.51 -8.70 -12.66
CA ALA A 102 -6.06 -8.89 -12.83
C ALA A 102 -5.46 -7.92 -13.87
N GLY A 103 -4.19 -7.55 -13.72
CA GLY A 103 -3.50 -6.72 -14.71
C GLY A 103 -3.05 -7.51 -15.96
N ILE A 104 -3.08 -6.86 -17.13
CA ILE A 104 -2.67 -7.47 -18.41
C ILE A 104 -1.25 -8.09 -18.46
N PRO A 105 -0.23 -7.67 -17.67
CA PRO A 105 1.07 -8.35 -17.70
C PRO A 105 0.99 -9.85 -17.36
N LEU A 106 0.03 -10.24 -16.52
CA LEU A 106 -0.20 -11.66 -16.16
C LEU A 106 -0.76 -12.46 -17.34
N ALA A 107 -1.58 -11.84 -18.21
CA ALA A 107 -2.09 -12.47 -19.42
C ALA A 107 -0.98 -12.81 -20.43
N GLY A 108 0.10 -12.01 -20.45
CA GLY A 108 1.25 -12.23 -21.33
C GLY A 108 1.98 -13.56 -21.08
N MET A 109 1.84 -14.13 -19.89
CA MET A 109 2.39 -15.45 -19.54
C MET A 109 1.45 -16.56 -20.01
N LYS A 110 1.36 -16.82 -21.32
CA LYS A 110 0.34 -17.70 -21.96
C LYS A 110 -0.20 -18.86 -21.11
N ILE A 111 0.66 -19.71 -20.56
CA ILE A 111 0.25 -20.87 -19.74
C ILE A 111 -0.35 -20.43 -18.40
N VAL A 112 0.37 -19.60 -17.65
CA VAL A 112 -0.07 -19.11 -16.34
C VAL A 112 -1.32 -18.25 -16.48
N GLY A 113 -1.34 -17.34 -17.45
CA GLY A 113 -2.48 -16.48 -17.77
C GLY A 113 -3.74 -17.27 -18.09
N GLU A 114 -3.64 -18.35 -18.88
CA GLU A 114 -4.80 -19.20 -19.21
C GLU A 114 -5.30 -19.98 -17.98
N ILE A 115 -4.39 -20.51 -17.16
CA ILE A 115 -4.77 -21.17 -15.91
C ILE A 115 -5.50 -20.18 -14.99
N LEU A 116 -4.99 -18.94 -14.86
CA LEU A 116 -5.62 -17.89 -14.06
C LEU A 116 -6.99 -17.49 -14.63
N ARG A 117 -7.11 -17.35 -15.96
CA ARG A 117 -8.39 -17.07 -16.64
C ARG A 117 -9.43 -18.14 -16.30
N ARG A 118 -9.01 -19.39 -16.33
CA ARG A 118 -9.86 -20.55 -16.00
C ARG A 118 -10.13 -20.72 -14.51
N SER A 119 -9.43 -19.97 -13.68
CA SER A 119 -9.59 -19.95 -12.23
C SER A 119 -10.31 -18.69 -11.72
N GLY A 120 -10.81 -17.82 -12.61
CA GLY A 120 -11.63 -16.66 -12.25
C GLY A 120 -11.02 -15.29 -12.55
N ALA A 121 -9.77 -15.23 -13.04
CA ALA A 121 -9.16 -13.95 -13.39
C ALA A 121 -9.71 -13.39 -14.71
N PHE A 122 -10.03 -12.10 -14.73
CA PHE A 122 -10.25 -11.34 -15.95
C PHE A 122 -9.21 -10.22 -16.05
N PHE A 123 -8.73 -9.92 -17.25
CA PHE A 123 -7.56 -9.06 -17.43
C PHE A 123 -7.93 -7.65 -17.84
N ILE A 124 -7.28 -6.67 -17.19
CA ILE A 124 -7.53 -5.24 -17.35
C ILE A 124 -6.25 -4.56 -17.86
N ARG A 125 -6.42 -3.69 -18.87
CA ARG A 125 -5.37 -2.80 -19.40
C ARG A 125 -4.97 -1.74 -18.37
N ARG A 126 -3.68 -1.34 -18.36
CA ARG A 126 -3.17 -0.31 -17.44
C ARG A 126 -3.68 1.10 -17.76
N SER A 127 -3.90 1.41 -19.04
CA SER A 127 -4.34 2.72 -19.52
C SER A 127 -5.79 2.64 -19.99
N ILE A 128 -6.71 3.00 -19.10
CA ILE A 128 -8.14 2.82 -19.33
C ILE A 128 -8.82 4.11 -19.85
N GLY A 129 -8.22 5.28 -19.56
CA GLY A 129 -8.92 6.57 -19.66
C GLY A 129 -9.15 7.16 -21.05
N SER A 130 -8.40 6.73 -22.08
CA SER A 130 -8.54 7.27 -23.44
C SER A 130 -9.51 6.46 -24.31
N ASP A 131 -9.69 5.18 -24.02
CA ASP A 131 -10.53 4.26 -24.78
C ASP A 131 -11.93 4.16 -24.15
N LYS A 132 -12.84 5.00 -24.64
CA LYS A 132 -14.23 5.07 -24.16
C LYS A 132 -14.99 3.75 -24.39
N LEU A 133 -14.68 3.03 -25.47
CA LEU A 133 -15.34 1.77 -25.78
C LEU A 133 -14.92 0.69 -24.80
N TYR A 134 -13.61 0.54 -24.59
CA TYR A 134 -13.06 -0.36 -23.59
C TYR A 134 -13.62 -0.08 -22.19
N TRP A 135 -13.71 1.19 -21.78
CA TRP A 135 -14.32 1.56 -20.50
C TRP A 135 -15.78 1.12 -20.38
N ALA A 136 -16.57 1.31 -21.45
CA ALA A 136 -17.97 0.91 -21.47
C ALA A 136 -18.12 -0.61 -21.35
N VAL A 137 -17.33 -1.39 -22.10
CA VAL A 137 -17.34 -2.86 -22.07
C VAL A 137 -16.91 -3.37 -20.69
N LEU A 138 -15.80 -2.86 -20.15
CA LEU A 138 -15.30 -3.22 -18.82
C LEU A 138 -16.33 -2.91 -17.72
N SER A 139 -16.92 -1.71 -17.77
CA SER A 139 -17.91 -1.29 -16.79
C SER A 139 -19.14 -2.20 -16.81
N GLU A 140 -19.67 -2.50 -18.00
CA GLU A 140 -20.83 -3.38 -18.12
C GLU A 140 -20.52 -4.83 -17.70
N TYR A 141 -19.31 -5.30 -17.99
CA TYR A 141 -18.84 -6.60 -17.55
C TYR A 141 -18.79 -6.71 -16.01
N VAL A 142 -18.20 -5.72 -15.32
CA VAL A 142 -18.14 -5.66 -13.85
C VAL A 142 -19.56 -5.58 -13.26
N ARG A 143 -20.41 -4.68 -13.76
CA ARG A 143 -21.81 -4.56 -13.30
C ARG A 143 -22.58 -5.87 -13.48
N THR A 144 -22.32 -6.61 -14.56
CA THR A 144 -22.96 -7.91 -14.80
C THR A 144 -22.54 -8.96 -13.78
N ILE A 145 -21.28 -8.97 -13.34
CA ILE A 145 -20.83 -9.86 -12.25
C ILE A 145 -21.58 -9.52 -10.97
N ILE A 146 -21.63 -8.24 -10.59
CA ILE A 146 -22.31 -7.78 -9.38
C ILE A 146 -23.81 -8.12 -9.40
N ARG A 147 -24.51 -7.87 -10.52
CA ARG A 147 -25.95 -8.16 -10.64
C ARG A 147 -26.30 -9.65 -10.62
N LYS A 148 -25.43 -10.50 -11.14
CA LYS A 148 -25.71 -11.94 -11.28
C LYS A 148 -25.41 -12.73 -10.01
N GLU A 149 -24.63 -12.16 -9.09
CA GLU A 149 -24.36 -12.71 -7.74
C GLU A 149 -23.84 -14.16 -7.73
N PHE A 150 -23.25 -14.63 -8.83
CA PHE A 150 -22.83 -16.03 -8.96
C PHE A 150 -21.50 -16.34 -8.25
N ALA A 151 -20.70 -15.32 -7.97
CA ALA A 151 -19.43 -15.41 -7.26
C ALA A 151 -19.05 -14.04 -6.66
N PRO A 152 -18.29 -14.00 -5.55
CA PRO A 152 -17.69 -12.77 -5.05
C PRO A 152 -16.79 -12.11 -6.10
N PHE A 153 -16.75 -10.78 -6.09
CA PHE A 153 -15.85 -10.00 -6.94
C PHE A 153 -14.62 -9.55 -6.15
N GLU A 154 -13.41 -9.85 -6.62
CA GLU A 154 -12.16 -9.45 -5.97
C GLU A 154 -11.45 -8.36 -6.78
N PHE A 155 -11.08 -7.26 -6.11
CA PHE A 155 -10.15 -6.28 -6.66
C PHE A 155 -9.34 -5.56 -5.59
N TYR A 156 -8.17 -5.08 -5.99
CA TYR A 156 -7.29 -4.28 -5.15
C TYR A 156 -7.64 -2.80 -5.29
N VAL A 157 -8.22 -2.19 -4.25
CA VAL A 157 -8.63 -0.78 -4.28
C VAL A 157 -7.45 0.18 -4.46
N GLU A 158 -6.27 -0.23 -4.04
CA GLU A 158 -4.98 0.45 -4.26
C GLU A 158 -4.58 0.50 -5.76
N GLY A 159 -5.11 -0.43 -6.57
CA GLY A 159 -4.89 -0.55 -8.01
C GLY A 159 -3.54 -1.15 -8.43
N LEU A 160 -2.50 -1.06 -7.60
CA LEU A 160 -1.17 -1.61 -7.85
C LEU A 160 -0.61 -2.25 -6.58
N ARG A 161 0.35 -3.17 -6.75
CA ARG A 161 1.13 -3.73 -5.63
C ARG A 161 2.01 -2.64 -5.02
N SER A 162 2.02 -2.55 -3.69
CA SER A 162 2.91 -1.66 -2.96
C SER A 162 4.35 -2.15 -3.00
N ARG A 163 5.28 -1.27 -3.42
CA ARG A 163 6.72 -1.54 -3.43
C ARG A 163 7.40 -1.21 -2.10
N THR A 164 6.73 -0.41 -1.27
CA THR A 164 7.20 0.03 0.04
C THR A 164 6.51 -0.72 1.18
N LEU A 165 5.63 -1.67 0.84
CA LEU A 165 4.72 -2.41 1.74
C LEU A 165 3.75 -1.53 2.55
N LYS A 166 3.65 -0.23 2.25
CA LYS A 166 2.61 0.67 2.77
C LYS A 166 1.29 0.50 2.02
N SER A 167 0.20 0.86 2.70
CA SER A 167 -1.08 1.11 2.03
C SER A 167 -0.99 2.30 1.09
N LEU A 168 -1.59 2.16 -0.09
CA LEU A 168 -1.57 3.18 -1.13
C LEU A 168 -2.91 3.91 -1.22
N THR A 169 -2.87 5.16 -1.67
CA THR A 169 -4.10 5.93 -1.94
C THR A 169 -4.99 5.20 -2.95
N PRO A 170 -6.29 5.01 -2.66
CA PRO A 170 -7.17 4.21 -3.50
C PRO A 170 -7.40 4.82 -4.89
N LYS A 171 -7.60 3.95 -5.88
CA LYS A 171 -8.03 4.30 -7.25
C LYS A 171 -9.53 4.10 -7.39
N LEU A 172 -10.25 5.18 -7.64
CA LEU A 172 -11.72 5.19 -7.58
C LEU A 172 -12.42 4.52 -8.78
N GLY A 173 -11.72 4.31 -9.90
CA GLY A 173 -12.33 3.84 -11.15
C GLY A 173 -13.10 2.52 -11.02
N MET A 174 -12.47 1.49 -10.45
CA MET A 174 -13.13 0.20 -10.21
C MET A 174 -14.25 0.31 -9.17
N MET A 175 -14.00 1.10 -8.10
CA MET A 175 -14.99 1.34 -7.06
C MET A 175 -16.28 1.96 -7.62
N HIS A 176 -16.16 2.90 -8.57
CA HIS A 176 -17.32 3.45 -9.26
C HIS A 176 -18.11 2.37 -10.03
N MET A 177 -17.44 1.48 -10.77
CA MET A 177 -18.12 0.41 -11.52
C MET A 177 -18.85 -0.56 -10.60
N VAL A 178 -18.20 -0.92 -9.49
CA VAL A 178 -18.73 -1.88 -8.51
C VAL A 178 -19.95 -1.32 -7.79
N LEU A 179 -19.94 -0.03 -7.41
CA LEU A 179 -21.03 0.59 -6.65
C LEU A 179 -22.19 1.10 -7.50
N GLU A 180 -22.00 1.27 -8.81
CA GLU A 180 -23.02 1.79 -9.71
C GLU A 180 -24.33 0.98 -9.75
N PRO A 181 -24.32 -0.37 -9.75
CA PRO A 181 -25.54 -1.17 -9.64
C PRO A 181 -26.36 -0.83 -8.40
N PHE A 182 -25.72 -0.55 -7.26
CA PHE A 182 -26.41 -0.12 -6.04
C PHE A 182 -27.03 1.27 -6.20
N PHE A 183 -26.26 2.24 -6.73
CA PHE A 183 -26.76 3.61 -6.93
C PHE A 183 -27.95 3.67 -7.89
N LYS A 184 -27.95 2.84 -8.94
CA LYS A 184 -29.05 2.72 -9.92
C LYS A 184 -30.21 1.83 -9.46
N GLY A 185 -30.13 1.23 -8.28
CA GLY A 185 -31.14 0.34 -7.75
C GLY A 185 -31.30 -0.95 -8.57
N GLU A 186 -30.21 -1.44 -9.16
CA GLU A 186 -30.14 -2.74 -9.84
C GLU A 186 -29.91 -3.88 -8.84
N VAL A 187 -29.29 -3.57 -7.69
CA VAL A 187 -29.17 -4.45 -6.53
C VAL A 187 -29.64 -3.72 -5.27
N PHE A 188 -30.10 -4.47 -4.27
CA PHE A 188 -30.61 -3.91 -3.03
C PHE A 188 -29.49 -3.30 -2.17
N ASP A 189 -28.41 -4.07 -2.01
CA ASP A 189 -27.20 -3.70 -1.29
C ASP A 189 -25.97 -4.36 -1.94
N ILE A 190 -24.78 -3.94 -1.54
CA ILE A 190 -23.50 -4.56 -1.88
C ILE A 190 -22.71 -4.66 -0.58
N THR A 191 -22.09 -5.82 -0.34
CA THR A 191 -21.28 -6.04 0.84
C THR A 191 -19.80 -5.90 0.50
N LEU A 192 -19.14 -4.89 1.04
CA LEU A 192 -17.68 -4.71 0.92
C LEU A 192 -16.98 -5.45 2.05
N VAL A 193 -15.96 -6.26 1.73
CA VAL A 193 -15.18 -7.01 2.73
C VAL A 193 -13.72 -6.57 2.65
N PRO A 194 -13.25 -5.73 3.59
CA PRO A 194 -11.83 -5.39 3.67
C PRO A 194 -11.04 -6.64 4.09
N ILE A 195 -9.97 -6.96 3.37
CA ILE A 195 -9.08 -8.09 3.71
C ILE A 195 -7.67 -7.58 3.89
N SER A 196 -7.03 -7.95 5.00
CA SER A 196 -5.61 -7.70 5.21
C SER A 196 -4.81 -8.98 5.08
N VAL A 197 -3.77 -8.95 4.27
CA VAL A 197 -2.73 -9.96 4.18
C VAL A 197 -1.44 -9.37 4.72
N SER A 198 -0.89 -9.99 5.76
CA SER A 198 0.38 -9.61 6.41
C SER A 198 1.36 -10.77 6.35
N TYR A 199 2.65 -10.46 6.29
CA TYR A 199 3.73 -11.43 6.07
C TYR A 199 4.86 -11.21 7.07
N ASP A 200 5.43 -12.29 7.60
CA ASP A 200 6.74 -12.20 8.26
C ASP A 200 7.79 -11.76 7.22
N ARG A 201 7.87 -12.46 6.07
CA ARG A 201 8.76 -12.12 4.96
C ARG A 201 8.05 -12.17 3.61
N VAL A 202 8.22 -11.11 2.81
CA VAL A 202 7.64 -11.01 1.46
C VAL A 202 8.59 -11.63 0.43
N LEU A 203 8.05 -12.40 -0.52
CA LEU A 203 8.84 -13.11 -1.54
C LEU A 203 9.69 -12.17 -2.40
N GLU A 204 9.20 -10.96 -2.62
CA GLU A 204 9.77 -9.98 -3.54
C GLU A 204 10.63 -8.90 -2.88
N GLU A 205 11.00 -9.03 -1.60
CA GLU A 205 11.64 -7.96 -0.81
C GLU A 205 12.82 -7.26 -1.53
N SER A 206 13.73 -8.03 -2.16
CA SER A 206 14.87 -7.47 -2.89
C SER A 206 14.46 -6.85 -4.22
N LEU A 207 13.53 -7.48 -4.94
CA LEU A 207 13.02 -6.96 -6.21
C LEU A 207 12.35 -5.60 -6.01
N LEU A 208 11.50 -5.48 -4.99
CA LEU A 208 10.78 -4.25 -4.68
C LEU A 208 11.75 -3.09 -4.40
N ALA A 209 12.81 -3.32 -3.61
CA ALA A 209 13.81 -2.29 -3.32
C ALA A 209 14.57 -1.82 -4.57
N HIS A 210 14.92 -2.73 -5.49
CA HIS A 210 15.57 -2.36 -6.74
C HIS A 210 14.63 -1.62 -7.69
N GLU A 211 13.34 -2.00 -7.75
CA GLU A 211 12.32 -1.27 -8.50
C GLU A 211 12.17 0.18 -7.98
N LEU A 212 12.23 0.39 -6.66
CA LEU A 212 12.19 1.72 -6.07
C LEU A 212 13.35 2.61 -6.53
N LEU A 213 14.54 2.03 -6.75
CA LEU A 213 15.71 2.73 -7.29
C LEU A 213 15.65 2.93 -8.82
N GLY A 214 14.57 2.52 -9.48
CA GLY A 214 14.40 2.66 -10.93
C GLY A 214 15.09 1.57 -11.75
N VAL A 215 15.55 0.49 -11.11
CA VAL A 215 16.06 -0.68 -11.83
C VAL A 215 14.85 -1.47 -12.37
N PRO A 216 14.75 -1.69 -13.69
CA PRO A 216 13.63 -2.41 -14.26
C PRO A 216 13.60 -3.87 -13.76
N SER A 217 12.40 -4.37 -13.44
CA SER A 217 12.21 -5.77 -13.07
C SER A 217 12.62 -6.69 -14.23
N PRO A 218 13.39 -7.77 -13.99
CA PRO A 218 13.75 -8.71 -15.05
C PRO A 218 12.51 -9.46 -15.59
N GLU A 219 12.39 -9.58 -16.92
CA GLU A 219 11.22 -10.18 -17.60
C GLU A 219 11.10 -11.72 -17.47
N ARG A 220 11.99 -12.41 -16.74
CA ARG A 220 12.02 -13.88 -16.67
C ARG A 220 12.12 -14.41 -15.23
N GLY A 221 10.96 -14.55 -14.57
CA GLY A 221 10.84 -15.04 -13.19
C GLY A 221 10.94 -16.56 -12.99
N LEU A 222 10.83 -17.39 -14.04
CA LEU A 222 10.77 -18.85 -13.88
C LEU A 222 12.09 -19.49 -13.41
N LEU A 223 13.25 -18.94 -13.78
CA LEU A 223 14.56 -19.51 -13.43
C LEU A 223 14.93 -19.31 -11.95
N LYS A 224 14.24 -18.41 -11.23
CA LYS A 224 14.45 -18.16 -9.79
C LYS A 224 13.39 -18.83 -8.90
N ALA A 225 12.31 -19.37 -9.47
CA ALA A 225 11.19 -19.94 -8.72
C ALA A 225 11.62 -21.14 -7.85
N THR A 226 12.56 -21.96 -8.32
CA THR A 226 13.06 -23.12 -7.56
C THR A 226 13.84 -22.72 -6.32
N ARG A 227 14.63 -21.64 -6.40
CA ARG A 227 15.38 -21.08 -5.25
C ARG A 227 14.43 -20.46 -4.23
N ILE A 228 13.46 -19.66 -4.71
CA ILE A 228 12.41 -19.09 -3.85
C ILE A 228 11.68 -20.21 -3.12
N LEU A 229 11.28 -21.27 -3.81
CA LEU A 229 10.62 -22.44 -3.21
C LEU A 229 11.51 -23.21 -2.22
N GLN A 230 12.80 -22.92 -2.07
CA GLN A 230 13.69 -23.53 -1.07
C GLN A 230 13.94 -22.62 0.13
N GLU A 231 13.44 -21.39 0.08
CA GLU A 231 13.56 -20.43 1.17
C GLU A 231 12.38 -20.51 2.13
N ASP A 232 12.63 -20.08 3.36
CA ASP A 232 11.64 -19.93 4.40
C ASP A 232 11.16 -18.48 4.44
N PHE A 233 9.85 -18.28 4.34
CA PHE A 233 9.19 -16.97 4.39
C PHE A 233 8.41 -16.74 5.69
N GLY A 234 8.56 -17.63 6.67
CA GLY A 234 7.87 -17.51 7.96
C GLY A 234 6.38 -17.76 7.81
N SER A 235 5.58 -16.92 8.45
CA SER A 235 4.12 -17.06 8.48
C SER A 235 3.41 -15.98 7.67
N MET A 236 2.20 -16.31 7.23
CA MET A 236 1.27 -15.39 6.60
C MET A 236 0.01 -15.26 7.47
N PHE A 237 -0.53 -14.06 7.55
CA PHE A 237 -1.75 -13.75 8.31
C PHE A 237 -2.79 -13.17 7.36
N VAL A 238 -3.94 -13.81 7.27
CA VAL A 238 -5.07 -13.36 6.46
C VAL A 238 -6.23 -13.00 7.39
N ASN A 239 -6.55 -11.71 7.42
CA ASN A 239 -7.64 -11.17 8.22
C ASN A 239 -8.78 -10.68 7.31
N PHE A 240 -9.87 -11.45 7.25
CA PHE A 240 -11.16 -11.03 6.73
C PHE A 240 -11.81 -10.05 7.72
N GLY A 241 -11.88 -8.79 7.33
CA GLY A 241 -12.52 -7.75 8.14
C GLY A 241 -14.04 -7.85 8.13
N ARG A 242 -14.68 -7.04 8.98
CA ARG A 242 -16.14 -7.02 9.11
C ARG A 242 -16.78 -6.65 7.76
N PRO A 243 -17.75 -7.44 7.27
CA PRO A 243 -18.52 -7.08 6.08
C PRO A 243 -19.29 -5.76 6.26
N LEU A 244 -19.25 -4.91 5.23
CA LEU A 244 -19.79 -3.55 5.25
C LEU A 244 -20.93 -3.41 4.24
N SER A 245 -22.13 -3.09 4.73
CA SER A 245 -23.27 -2.73 3.88
C SER A 245 -23.05 -1.36 3.24
N VAL A 246 -22.98 -1.32 1.91
CA VAL A 246 -22.92 -0.06 1.15
C VAL A 246 -24.18 0.77 1.41
N ARG A 247 -25.34 0.12 1.52
CA ARG A 247 -26.61 0.77 1.81
C ARG A 247 -26.56 1.53 3.13
N SER A 248 -26.12 0.89 4.20
CA SER A 248 -25.98 1.52 5.51
C SER A 248 -24.95 2.66 5.49
N LEU A 249 -23.81 2.47 4.82
CA LEU A 249 -22.75 3.48 4.77
C LEU A 249 -23.11 4.70 3.91
N CYS A 250 -23.96 4.54 2.90
CA CYS A 250 -24.43 5.61 2.02
C CYS A 250 -25.71 6.31 2.52
N GLU A 251 -26.29 5.83 3.62
CA GLU A 251 -27.50 6.42 4.20
C GLU A 251 -27.29 7.89 4.55
N GLY A 252 -28.20 8.77 4.11
CA GLY A 252 -28.09 10.22 4.29
C GLY A 252 -26.98 10.91 3.48
N ARG A 253 -26.15 10.17 2.73
CA ARG A 253 -25.07 10.73 1.89
C ARG A 253 -25.43 10.82 0.41
N ILE A 254 -26.26 9.88 -0.07
CA ILE A 254 -26.63 9.77 -1.48
C ILE A 254 -28.15 9.65 -1.60
N ASP A 255 -28.76 10.58 -2.34
CA ASP A 255 -30.15 10.43 -2.79
C ASP A 255 -30.18 9.53 -4.04
N ARG A 256 -30.71 8.31 -3.88
CA ARG A 256 -30.86 7.35 -4.99
C ARG A 256 -31.99 7.71 -5.95
N CYS A 257 -32.94 8.55 -5.57
CA CYS A 257 -34.08 8.90 -6.42
C CYS A 257 -33.64 9.58 -7.72
N CYS A 258 -32.54 10.35 -7.67
CA CYS A 258 -31.99 11.04 -8.83
C CYS A 258 -31.61 10.08 -9.98
N PHE A 259 -31.25 8.83 -9.68
CA PHE A 259 -30.91 7.83 -10.69
C PHE A 259 -32.14 7.25 -11.41
N ASN A 260 -33.34 7.35 -10.81
CA ASN A 260 -34.59 6.92 -11.43
C ASN A 260 -35.14 7.94 -12.43
N LEU A 261 -34.63 9.18 -12.43
CA LEU A 261 -35.07 10.25 -13.32
C LEU A 261 -34.48 10.15 -14.73
N ARG A 262 -33.60 9.17 -14.97
CA ARG A 262 -32.91 8.98 -16.26
C ARG A 262 -32.87 7.50 -16.63
N PRO A 263 -32.86 7.15 -17.95
CA PRO A 263 -32.71 5.76 -18.35
C PRO A 263 -31.39 5.15 -17.85
N ARG A 264 -31.47 3.98 -17.22
CA ARG A 264 -30.32 3.32 -16.55
C ARG A 264 -29.16 2.97 -17.49
N HIS A 265 -29.47 2.69 -18.75
CA HIS A 265 -28.50 2.29 -19.77
C HIS A 265 -27.68 3.45 -20.33
N VAL A 266 -28.07 4.70 -20.07
CA VAL A 266 -27.31 5.87 -20.51
C VAL A 266 -26.14 6.09 -19.55
N PRO A 267 -24.88 6.19 -20.04
CA PRO A 267 -23.74 6.52 -19.19
C PRO A 267 -23.94 7.89 -18.53
N GLN A 268 -23.78 7.94 -17.21
CA GLN A 268 -23.90 9.17 -16.43
C GLN A 268 -22.54 9.49 -15.81
N GLN A 269 -22.16 10.76 -15.84
CA GLN A 269 -21.03 11.21 -15.02
C GLN A 269 -21.46 11.21 -13.55
N PRO A 270 -20.68 10.59 -12.64
CA PRO A 270 -20.99 10.61 -11.22
C PRO A 270 -21.08 12.05 -10.70
N SER A 271 -22.14 12.36 -9.94
CA SER A 271 -22.26 13.67 -9.26
C SER A 271 -21.14 13.87 -8.25
N ALA A 272 -20.92 15.11 -7.80
CA ALA A 272 -19.90 15.42 -6.79
C ALA A 272 -20.10 14.61 -5.51
N ASP A 273 -21.35 14.45 -5.06
CA ASP A 273 -21.69 13.66 -3.86
C ASP A 273 -21.34 12.18 -4.03
N VAL A 274 -21.62 11.61 -5.21
CA VAL A 274 -21.25 10.23 -5.54
C VAL A 274 -19.74 10.08 -5.55
N GLN A 275 -19.00 11.00 -6.16
CA GLN A 275 -17.54 10.97 -6.17
C GLN A 275 -16.96 11.05 -4.75
N ALA A 276 -17.51 11.94 -3.92
CA ALA A 276 -17.10 12.09 -2.52
C ALA A 276 -17.40 10.83 -1.70
N CYS A 277 -18.59 10.25 -1.86
CA CYS A 277 -18.99 9.02 -1.17
C CYS A 277 -18.14 7.82 -1.58
N VAL A 278 -17.90 7.63 -2.89
CA VAL A 278 -17.04 6.56 -3.42
C VAL A 278 -15.61 6.73 -2.92
N SER A 279 -15.08 7.96 -2.92
CA SER A 279 -13.76 8.27 -2.36
C SER A 279 -13.69 7.93 -0.87
N TRP A 280 -14.69 8.35 -0.10
CA TRP A 280 -14.76 8.09 1.34
C TRP A 280 -14.81 6.59 1.65
N LEU A 281 -15.66 5.82 0.96
CA LEU A 281 -15.76 4.36 1.10
C LEU A 281 -14.44 3.66 0.78
N ALA A 282 -13.78 4.07 -0.31
CA ALA A 282 -12.51 3.48 -0.71
C ALA A 282 -11.41 3.71 0.33
N HIS A 283 -11.30 4.92 0.89
CA HIS A 283 -10.33 5.21 1.95
C HIS A 283 -10.70 4.51 3.27
N LEU A 284 -11.99 4.40 3.60
CA LEU A 284 -12.44 3.65 4.77
C LEU A 284 -12.04 2.18 4.67
N VAL A 285 -12.22 1.54 3.51
CA VAL A 285 -11.79 0.14 3.31
C VAL A 285 -10.30 -0.01 3.53
N VAL A 286 -9.46 0.88 2.97
CA VAL A 286 -8.01 0.83 3.18
C VAL A 286 -7.67 1.01 4.67
N ARG A 287 -8.36 1.92 5.37
CA ARG A 287 -8.16 2.09 6.82
C ARG A 287 -8.51 0.83 7.61
N LEU A 288 -9.59 0.14 7.25
CA LEU A 288 -9.99 -1.12 7.89
C LEU A 288 -9.01 -2.27 7.56
N GLN A 289 -8.38 -2.26 6.38
CA GLN A 289 -7.29 -3.18 6.06
C GLN A 289 -6.07 -2.92 6.98
N GLU A 290 -5.71 -1.67 7.21
CA GLU A 290 -4.64 -1.31 8.16
C GLU A 290 -4.96 -1.81 9.58
N GLU A 291 -6.17 -1.53 10.10
CA GLU A 291 -6.61 -1.98 11.43
C GLU A 291 -6.67 -3.51 11.56
N GLY A 292 -6.89 -4.23 10.45
CA GLY A 292 -6.86 -5.69 10.38
C GLY A 292 -5.47 -6.29 10.19
N SER A 293 -4.44 -5.47 9.96
CA SER A 293 -3.08 -5.95 9.69
C SER A 293 -2.37 -6.43 10.95
N VAL A 294 -1.51 -7.43 10.79
CA VAL A 294 -0.73 -8.02 11.90
C VAL A 294 0.72 -7.59 11.75
N ILE A 295 1.27 -6.97 12.80
CA ILE A 295 2.65 -6.49 12.82
C ILE A 295 3.54 -7.56 13.46
N GLY A 296 4.56 -7.99 12.72
CA GLY A 296 5.54 -8.96 13.20
C GLY A 296 6.66 -8.33 14.05
N PRO A 297 7.45 -9.15 14.77
CA PRO A 297 8.59 -8.69 15.56
C PRO A 297 9.62 -7.95 14.68
N TRP A 298 9.84 -8.46 13.47
CA TRP A 298 10.79 -7.88 12.52
C TRP A 298 10.44 -6.44 12.13
N SER A 299 9.16 -6.12 11.95
CA SER A 299 8.74 -4.74 11.65
C SER A 299 9.12 -3.77 12.78
N LEU A 300 8.96 -4.19 14.05
CA LEU A 300 9.35 -3.38 15.21
C LEU A 300 10.88 -3.28 15.35
N MET A 301 11.61 -4.36 15.04
CA MET A 301 13.08 -4.34 14.97
C MET A 301 13.55 -3.36 13.89
N CYS A 302 12.91 -3.33 12.71
CA CYS A 302 13.20 -2.37 11.65
C CYS A 302 12.90 -0.92 12.07
N CYS A 303 11.83 -0.69 12.83
CA CYS A 303 11.56 0.62 13.43
C CYS A 303 12.72 1.10 14.31
N GLN A 304 13.40 0.19 15.02
CA GLN A 304 14.55 0.49 15.88
C GLN A 304 15.87 0.59 15.12
N LEU A 305 16.13 -0.31 14.17
CA LEU A 305 17.33 -0.26 13.33
C LEU A 305 17.45 1.09 12.62
N LEU A 306 16.34 1.58 12.05
CA LEU A 306 16.31 2.85 11.32
C LEU A 306 16.36 4.11 12.22
N GLN A 307 16.41 3.95 13.55
CA GLN A 307 16.72 5.06 14.48
C GLN A 307 18.22 5.37 14.52
N ASN A 308 19.05 4.49 13.95
CA ASN A 308 20.50 4.58 14.02
C ASN A 308 21.08 5.04 12.68
N PRO A 309 22.19 5.79 12.69
CA PRO A 309 22.88 6.18 11.46
C PRO A 309 23.29 4.96 10.63
N VAL A 310 23.11 5.04 9.31
CA VAL A 310 23.39 3.92 8.40
C VAL A 310 24.84 3.45 8.47
N HIS A 311 25.80 4.37 8.65
CA HIS A 311 27.21 4.02 8.77
C HIS A 311 27.51 3.12 9.99
N VAL A 312 26.74 3.27 11.09
CA VAL A 312 26.83 2.39 12.26
C VAL A 312 26.33 1.00 11.87
N LEU A 313 25.19 0.91 11.17
CA LEU A 313 24.62 -0.38 10.77
C LEU A 313 25.51 -1.14 9.77
N THR A 314 26.25 -0.45 8.91
CA THR A 314 27.07 -1.08 7.86
C THR A 314 28.52 -1.32 8.30
N GLY A 315 29.04 -0.51 9.22
CA GLY A 315 30.43 -0.57 9.70
C GLY A 315 30.57 -1.23 11.07
N ASP A 316 30.13 -0.55 12.12
CA ASP A 316 30.36 -0.97 13.51
C ASP A 316 29.42 -2.07 13.98
N GLY A 317 28.21 -2.10 13.43
CA GLY A 317 27.08 -2.93 13.86
C GLY A 317 26.39 -2.38 15.10
N LEU A 318 25.06 -2.54 15.16
CA LEU A 318 24.27 -2.19 16.33
C LEU A 318 24.37 -3.31 17.38
N ASP A 319 24.49 -2.95 18.65
CA ASP A 319 24.48 -3.93 19.74
C ASP A 319 23.15 -4.70 19.80
N TRP A 320 23.22 -6.02 19.93
CA TRP A 320 22.03 -6.88 19.95
C TRP A 320 21.15 -6.62 21.18
N GLN A 321 21.75 -6.35 22.34
CA GLN A 321 21.00 -6.06 23.55
C GLN A 321 20.28 -4.72 23.41
N GLN A 322 20.97 -3.70 22.89
CA GLN A 322 20.35 -2.40 22.58
C GLN A 322 19.15 -2.54 21.62
N LEU A 323 19.31 -3.32 20.54
CA LEU A 323 18.21 -3.59 19.60
C LEU A 323 17.05 -4.33 20.27
N SER A 324 17.36 -5.30 21.14
CA SER A 324 16.37 -6.10 21.84
C SER A 324 15.54 -5.26 22.81
N ASP A 325 16.21 -4.45 23.63
CA ASP A 325 15.56 -3.57 24.61
C ASP A 325 14.69 -2.52 23.92
N GLY A 326 15.22 -1.87 22.87
CA GLY A 326 14.46 -0.93 22.06
C GLY A 326 13.25 -1.58 21.37
N THR A 327 13.37 -2.82 20.91
CA THR A 327 12.25 -3.55 20.28
C THR A 327 11.17 -3.89 21.30
N MET A 328 11.55 -4.29 22.50
CA MET A 328 10.60 -4.55 23.59
C MET A 328 9.91 -3.29 24.07
N TRP A 329 10.61 -2.16 24.07
CA TRP A 329 10.01 -0.85 24.35
C TRP A 329 9.01 -0.44 23.25
N SER A 330 9.39 -0.52 21.97
CA SER A 330 8.49 -0.14 20.87
C SER A 330 7.32 -1.11 20.70
N ARG A 331 7.46 -2.37 21.14
CA ARG A 331 6.35 -3.33 21.27
C ARG A 331 5.28 -2.81 22.22
N ARG A 332 5.67 -2.35 23.42
CA ARG A 332 4.71 -1.79 24.40
C ARG A 332 4.00 -0.58 23.81
N LEU A 333 4.78 0.33 23.21
CA LEU A 333 4.24 1.51 22.54
C LEU A 333 3.27 1.16 21.40
N ALA A 334 3.60 0.16 20.58
CA ALA A 334 2.71 -0.31 19.51
C ALA A 334 1.37 -0.82 20.06
N VAL A 335 1.40 -1.62 21.13
CA VAL A 335 0.19 -2.14 21.80
C VAL A 335 -0.62 -0.99 22.40
N ASP A 336 0.02 -0.01 23.03
CA ASP A 336 -0.67 1.18 23.56
C ASP A 336 -1.37 1.98 22.46
N CYS A 337 -0.77 2.03 21.27
CA CYS A 337 -1.34 2.59 20.04
C CYS A 337 -2.33 1.67 19.30
N GLY A 338 -2.72 0.53 19.88
CA GLY A 338 -3.75 -0.36 19.34
C GLY A 338 -3.27 -1.35 18.27
N ALA A 339 -1.97 -1.58 18.15
CA ALA A 339 -1.41 -2.54 17.20
C ALA A 339 -1.83 -3.98 17.50
N ARG A 340 -2.12 -4.76 16.44
CA ARG A 340 -2.23 -6.22 16.52
C ARG A 340 -0.86 -6.83 16.22
N LEU A 341 -0.29 -7.54 17.18
CA LEU A 341 1.06 -8.08 17.06
C LEU A 341 1.05 -9.61 16.87
N ASN A 342 1.87 -10.11 15.95
CA ASN A 342 2.29 -11.51 15.94
C ASN A 342 3.46 -11.67 16.91
N TRP A 343 3.16 -11.90 18.17
CA TRP A 343 4.19 -12.15 19.19
C TRP A 343 3.74 -13.30 20.08
N SER A 344 4.30 -14.50 19.86
CA SER A 344 3.89 -15.68 20.62
C SER A 344 4.25 -15.54 22.09
N GLY A 345 3.26 -15.74 22.97
CA GLY A 345 3.50 -15.84 24.43
C GLY A 345 4.11 -17.18 24.86
N SER A 346 4.18 -18.18 23.96
CA SER A 346 4.73 -19.50 24.25
C SER A 346 6.26 -19.58 24.07
N VAL A 347 6.88 -18.54 23.52
CA VAL A 347 8.31 -18.46 23.20
C VAL A 347 8.88 -17.27 23.95
N SER A 348 10.13 -17.38 24.43
CA SER A 348 10.77 -16.27 25.13
C SER A 348 11.00 -15.08 24.18
N ASP A 349 10.91 -13.85 24.68
CA ASP A 349 11.13 -12.65 23.86
C ASP A 349 12.48 -12.66 23.10
N PRO A 350 13.62 -13.08 23.73
CA PRO A 350 14.90 -13.21 23.01
C PRO A 350 14.88 -14.21 21.86
N ASP A 351 14.16 -15.32 22.00
CA ASP A 351 14.04 -16.35 20.96
C ASP A 351 13.17 -15.86 19.79
N VAL A 352 12.09 -15.13 20.10
CA VAL A 352 11.25 -14.49 19.08
C VAL A 352 12.09 -13.54 18.21
N MET A 353 12.86 -12.66 18.84
CA MET A 353 13.72 -11.71 18.12
C MET A 353 14.83 -12.41 17.34
N THR A 354 15.44 -13.45 17.91
CA THR A 354 16.48 -14.24 17.23
C THR A 354 15.92 -14.96 16.00
N SER A 355 14.73 -15.58 16.11
CA SER A 355 14.04 -16.22 14.98
C SER A 355 13.66 -15.21 13.90
N ALA A 356 13.16 -14.03 14.28
CA ALA A 356 12.83 -12.97 13.35
C ALA A 356 14.07 -12.51 12.57
N ALA A 357 15.16 -12.15 13.24
CA ALA A 357 16.40 -11.76 12.57
C ALA A 357 16.97 -12.87 11.67
N ALA A 358 16.88 -14.14 12.09
CA ALA A 358 17.34 -15.27 11.30
C ALA A 358 16.53 -15.48 10.00
N LEU A 359 15.23 -15.20 10.03
CA LEU A 359 14.37 -15.25 8.85
C LEU A 359 14.78 -14.20 7.80
N HIS A 360 15.25 -13.04 8.25
CA HIS A 360 15.69 -11.92 7.40
C HIS A 360 17.21 -11.85 7.19
N ARG A 361 17.87 -13.02 7.11
CA ARG A 361 19.32 -13.14 6.83
C ARG A 361 19.78 -12.53 5.50
N SER A 362 18.85 -12.21 4.60
CA SER A 362 19.09 -11.47 3.35
C SER A 362 19.27 -9.96 3.59
N VAL A 363 18.74 -9.45 4.70
CA VAL A 363 18.74 -8.03 5.07
C VAL A 363 19.81 -7.73 6.12
N VAL A 364 19.91 -8.58 7.15
CA VAL A 364 20.83 -8.38 8.27
C VAL A 364 21.65 -9.62 8.60
N GLN A 365 22.78 -9.40 9.27
CA GLN A 365 23.61 -10.46 9.80
C GLN A 365 24.00 -10.17 11.25
N ARG A 366 23.84 -11.17 12.11
CA ARG A 366 24.30 -11.12 13.51
C ARG A 366 25.70 -11.73 13.63
N ARG A 367 26.66 -11.00 14.20
CA ARG A 367 28.04 -11.46 14.47
C ARG A 367 28.54 -10.88 15.79
N ARG A 368 29.12 -11.72 16.66
CA ARG A 368 29.76 -11.31 17.93
C ARG A 368 28.90 -10.36 18.78
N GLY A 369 27.60 -10.65 18.91
CA GLY A 369 26.67 -9.82 19.70
C GLY A 369 26.19 -8.54 19.01
N ARG A 370 26.54 -8.30 17.74
CA ARG A 370 26.11 -7.13 16.97
C ARG A 370 25.34 -7.51 15.71
N VAL A 371 24.54 -6.58 15.20
CA VAL A 371 23.74 -6.70 13.98
C VAL A 371 24.24 -5.73 12.93
N TYR A 372 24.48 -6.26 11.74
CA TYR A 372 24.97 -5.52 10.58
C TYR A 372 23.93 -5.55 9.46
N LEU A 373 23.77 -4.43 8.76
CA LEU A 373 22.99 -4.32 7.54
C LEU A 373 23.81 -4.86 6.36
N LEU A 374 23.22 -5.79 5.59
CA LEU A 374 23.88 -6.41 4.44
C LEU A 374 23.67 -5.59 3.16
N GLN A 375 24.76 -5.23 2.47
CA GLN A 375 24.73 -4.46 1.23
C GLN A 375 24.85 -5.36 -0.02
N GLY A 376 24.15 -6.51 -0.05
CA GLY A 376 24.21 -7.48 -1.15
C GLY A 376 25.61 -8.05 -1.44
N GLU A 377 25.70 -9.07 -2.30
CA GLU A 377 26.99 -9.61 -2.75
C GLU A 377 27.76 -8.56 -3.57
N GLU A 378 29.06 -8.43 -3.31
CA GLU A 378 29.93 -7.66 -4.20
C GLU A 378 29.91 -8.35 -5.57
N PRO A 379 29.56 -7.65 -6.67
CA PRO A 379 29.71 -8.26 -7.97
C PRO A 379 31.18 -8.62 -8.18
N GLU A 380 31.46 -9.81 -8.71
CA GLU A 380 32.80 -10.23 -9.15
C GLU A 380 33.27 -9.31 -10.30
N ARG A 381 33.62 -8.06 -9.99
CA ARG A 381 34.09 -7.06 -10.93
C ARG A 381 35.54 -6.76 -10.60
N ARG A 382 36.40 -6.80 -11.61
CA ARG A 382 37.83 -6.45 -11.55
C ARG A 382 38.09 -4.94 -11.33
N ARG A 383 37.06 -4.11 -11.11
CA ARG A 383 37.17 -2.65 -10.94
C ARG A 383 36.62 -2.23 -9.58
N PRO A 384 37.25 -1.25 -8.90
CA PRO A 384 36.70 -0.69 -7.67
C PRO A 384 35.31 -0.12 -7.94
N ILE A 385 34.40 -0.34 -6.99
CA ILE A 385 33.02 0.14 -7.03
C ILE A 385 33.05 1.67 -7.01
N GLY A 386 32.36 2.32 -7.95
CA GLY A 386 32.23 3.77 -7.96
C GLY A 386 31.46 4.26 -6.72
N SER A 387 31.73 5.49 -6.26
CA SER A 387 31.05 6.06 -5.09
C SER A 387 29.52 6.04 -5.23
N GLU A 388 28.99 6.34 -6.42
CA GLU A 388 27.56 6.28 -6.73
C GLU A 388 27.00 4.85 -6.66
N ASP A 389 27.73 3.85 -7.14
CA ASP A 389 27.33 2.44 -7.05
C ASP A 389 27.26 1.98 -5.57
N GLY A 390 28.19 2.46 -4.73
CA GLY A 390 28.16 2.23 -3.28
C GLY A 390 26.93 2.83 -2.60
N VAL A 391 26.53 4.04 -3.00
CA VAL A 391 25.29 4.67 -2.53
C VAL A 391 24.07 3.84 -2.92
N MET A 392 23.99 3.35 -4.16
CA MET A 392 22.85 2.55 -4.63
C MET A 392 22.74 1.20 -3.91
N ARG A 393 23.86 0.52 -3.65
CA ARG A 393 23.88 -0.73 -2.86
C ARG A 393 23.37 -0.50 -1.44
N THR A 394 23.85 0.56 -0.80
CA THR A 394 23.41 0.95 0.55
C THR A 394 21.93 1.30 0.54
N ALA A 395 21.48 2.07 -0.46
CA ALA A 395 20.09 2.45 -0.62
C ALA A 395 19.17 1.24 -0.76
N ALA A 396 19.53 0.23 -1.56
CA ALA A 396 18.74 -0.98 -1.72
C ALA A 396 18.53 -1.70 -0.38
N ALA A 397 19.59 -1.83 0.43
CA ALA A 397 19.51 -2.46 1.75
C ALA A 397 18.65 -1.65 2.74
N VAL A 398 18.82 -0.32 2.76
CA VAL A 398 18.01 0.57 3.61
C VAL A 398 16.55 0.55 3.19
N LEU A 399 16.24 0.54 1.88
CA LEU A 399 14.87 0.48 1.37
C LEU A 399 14.18 -0.86 1.69
N MET A 400 14.93 -1.97 1.74
CA MET A 400 14.43 -3.26 2.24
C MET A 400 14.03 -3.15 3.72
N LEU A 401 14.90 -2.60 4.59
CA LEU A 401 14.58 -2.35 6.00
C LEU A 401 13.37 -1.41 6.16
N ALA A 402 13.36 -0.31 5.42
CA ALA A 402 12.29 0.69 5.44
C ALA A 402 10.95 0.07 5.05
N SER A 403 10.93 -0.86 4.09
CA SER A 403 9.71 -1.57 3.70
C SER A 403 9.12 -2.42 4.83
N TYR A 404 9.95 -3.01 5.69
CA TYR A 404 9.46 -3.76 6.85
C TYR A 404 9.01 -2.87 8.01
N ARG A 405 9.72 -1.74 8.27
CA ARG A 405 9.24 -0.69 9.19
C ARG A 405 7.86 -0.18 8.76
N ASN A 406 7.68 0.03 7.45
CA ASN A 406 6.47 0.56 6.86
C ASN A 406 5.20 -0.26 7.16
N GLN A 407 5.34 -1.57 7.40
CA GLN A 407 4.21 -2.40 7.84
C GLN A 407 3.63 -1.95 9.20
N ALA A 408 4.44 -1.34 10.07
CA ALA A 408 4.03 -0.83 11.37
C ALA A 408 3.66 0.67 11.38
N LEU A 409 4.00 1.43 10.33
CA LEU A 409 3.85 2.90 10.35
C LEU A 409 2.41 3.38 10.52
N HIS A 410 1.41 2.64 10.02
CA HIS A 410 -0.01 3.02 10.12
C HIS A 410 -0.51 3.16 11.57
N VAL A 411 0.18 2.52 12.53
CA VAL A 411 -0.07 2.64 13.98
C VAL A 411 0.49 3.95 14.52
N PHE A 412 1.68 4.35 14.05
CA PHE A 412 2.42 5.48 14.62
C PHE A 412 2.21 6.81 13.88
N VAL A 413 1.68 6.79 12.65
CA VAL A 413 1.65 7.98 11.79
C VAL A 413 0.91 9.17 12.42
N ARG A 414 -0.28 8.94 12.98
CA ARG A 414 -1.09 9.99 13.64
C ARG A 414 -0.36 10.60 14.84
N PRO A 415 0.08 9.82 15.84
CA PRO A 415 0.84 10.37 16.96
C PRO A 415 2.18 10.97 16.53
N ALA A 416 2.86 10.43 15.51
CA ALA A 416 4.10 10.99 14.97
C ALA A 416 3.93 12.35 14.29
N MET A 417 2.84 12.54 13.54
CA MET A 417 2.51 13.83 12.95
C MET A 417 2.19 14.87 14.02
N LEU A 418 1.45 14.47 15.07
CA LEU A 418 1.19 15.36 16.20
C LEU A 418 2.49 15.68 16.96
N ALA A 419 3.36 14.70 17.20
CA ALA A 419 4.67 14.89 17.83
C ALA A 419 5.55 15.87 17.04
N ALA A 420 5.56 15.79 15.69
CA ALA A 420 6.24 16.75 14.83
C ALA A 420 5.61 18.16 14.89
N ALA A 421 4.31 18.25 15.19
CA ALA A 421 3.55 19.49 15.27
C ALA A 421 3.68 20.23 16.62
N LEU A 422 4.15 19.59 17.70
CA LEU A 422 4.11 20.13 19.08
C LEU A 422 4.80 21.50 19.30
N ASN A 423 5.57 22.00 18.33
CA ASN A 423 6.23 23.30 18.42
C ASN A 423 5.34 24.49 18.03
N VAL A 424 4.15 24.26 17.46
CA VAL A 424 3.21 25.35 17.17
C VAL A 424 2.31 25.60 18.37
N THR A 425 1.77 26.83 18.47
CA THR A 425 0.81 27.15 19.53
C THR A 425 -0.39 26.19 19.48
N ARG A 426 -1.02 25.91 20.63
CA ARG A 426 -2.19 25.02 20.69
C ARG A 426 -3.27 25.36 19.65
N LYS A 427 -3.54 26.65 19.46
CA LYS A 427 -4.52 27.16 18.47
C LYS A 427 -4.16 26.79 17.02
N GLN A 428 -2.88 26.57 16.75
CA GLN A 428 -2.34 26.21 15.44
C GLN A 428 -2.07 24.70 15.29
N LEU A 429 -2.11 23.90 16.35
CA LEU A 429 -1.77 22.47 16.31
C LEU A 429 -2.63 21.71 15.31
N LEU A 430 -3.96 21.86 15.39
CA LEU A 430 -4.87 21.23 14.44
C LEU A 430 -4.59 21.69 13.01
N GLY A 431 -4.37 23.00 12.81
CA GLY A 431 -4.07 23.55 11.49
C GLY A 431 -2.77 22.98 10.89
N PHE A 432 -1.72 22.85 11.70
CA PHE A 432 -0.46 22.27 11.26
C PHE A 432 -0.57 20.76 11.05
N PHE A 433 -1.28 20.04 11.91
CA PHE A 433 -1.58 18.62 11.73
C PHE A 433 -2.32 18.37 10.41
N CYS A 434 -3.36 19.16 10.11
CA CYS A 434 -4.07 19.10 8.83
C CYS A 434 -3.15 19.42 7.64
N PHE A 435 -2.26 20.40 7.77
CA PHE A 435 -1.24 20.67 6.75
C PHE A 435 -0.35 19.45 6.49
N LEU A 436 0.09 18.74 7.53
CA LEU A 436 0.85 17.51 7.38
C LEU A 436 0.04 16.38 6.74
N GLN A 437 -1.27 16.27 7.04
CA GLN A 437 -2.15 15.33 6.35
C GLN A 437 -2.22 15.62 4.85
N ASP A 438 -2.27 16.90 4.46
CA ASP A 438 -2.26 17.30 3.05
C ASP A 438 -0.93 17.00 2.37
N VAL A 439 0.20 17.26 3.04
CA VAL A 439 1.54 16.98 2.51
C VAL A 439 1.76 15.47 2.33
N PHE A 440 1.33 14.66 3.31
CA PHE A 440 1.55 13.22 3.32
C PHE A 440 0.35 12.40 2.86
N SER A 441 -0.64 13.00 2.19
CA SER A 441 -1.88 12.32 1.79
C SER A 441 -1.69 11.17 0.78
N HIS A 442 -0.52 11.10 0.14
CA HIS A 442 -0.12 10.03 -0.77
C HIS A 442 0.93 9.09 -0.15
N GLU A 443 1.47 9.45 1.02
CA GLU A 443 2.39 8.59 1.78
C GLU A 443 1.65 7.72 2.80
N PHE A 444 0.56 8.25 3.37
CA PHE A 444 -0.25 7.64 4.41
C PHE A 444 -1.75 7.80 4.11
N ILE A 445 -2.57 6.98 4.77
CA ILE A 445 -4.01 6.89 4.51
C ILE A 445 -4.79 7.68 5.55
N PHE A 446 -5.49 8.71 5.07
CA PHE A 446 -6.44 9.50 5.84
C PHE A 446 -7.81 9.43 5.18
N VAL A 447 -8.86 9.15 5.97
CA VAL A 447 -10.22 9.10 5.45
C VAL A 447 -10.71 10.53 5.21
N PRO A 448 -11.17 10.90 4.01
CA PRO A 448 -11.63 12.26 3.72
C PRO A 448 -12.70 12.73 4.71
N GLY A 449 -12.57 13.96 5.21
CA GLY A 449 -13.50 14.54 6.18
C GLY A 449 -13.35 14.01 7.61
N ARG A 450 -12.28 13.27 7.93
CA ARG A 450 -11.99 12.76 9.28
C ARG A 450 -10.78 13.38 9.99
N SER A 451 -10.28 14.53 9.53
CA SER A 451 -9.08 15.17 10.10
C SER A 451 -9.18 15.46 11.60
N THR A 452 -10.35 15.89 12.08
CA THR A 452 -10.56 16.11 13.53
C THR A 452 -10.47 14.81 14.32
N GLN A 453 -11.06 13.73 13.82
CA GLN A 453 -10.98 12.42 14.47
C GLN A 453 -9.56 11.88 14.46
N ASP A 454 -8.82 12.04 13.35
CA ASP A 454 -7.40 11.64 13.28
C ASP A 454 -6.54 12.43 14.29
N PHE A 455 -6.85 13.72 14.50
CA PHE A 455 -6.18 14.55 15.49
C PHE A 455 -6.53 14.14 16.93
N GLU A 456 -7.80 13.86 17.22
CA GLU A 456 -8.25 13.37 18.52
C GLU A 456 -7.64 12.00 18.85
N GLU A 457 -7.56 11.09 17.87
CA GLU A 457 -6.88 9.79 17.97
C GLU A 457 -5.38 9.99 18.29
N ALA A 458 -4.70 10.91 17.60
CA ALA A 458 -3.31 11.24 17.89
C ALA A 458 -3.13 11.76 19.33
N CYS A 459 -3.99 12.69 19.77
CA CYS A 459 -3.98 13.22 21.13
C CYS A 459 -4.19 12.11 22.18
N PHE A 460 -5.17 11.23 21.93
CA PHE A 460 -5.49 10.11 22.80
C PHE A 460 -4.28 9.20 23.00
N TYR A 461 -3.60 8.79 21.92
CA TYR A 461 -2.46 7.90 22.02
C TYR A 461 -1.24 8.56 22.66
N LEU A 462 -0.91 9.81 22.31
CA LEU A 462 0.20 10.51 22.97
C LEU A 462 -0.03 10.67 24.47
N LYS A 463 -1.28 10.95 24.90
CA LYS A 463 -1.64 11.00 26.33
C LYS A 463 -1.54 9.62 26.98
N LYS A 464 -2.08 8.58 26.33
CA LYS A 464 -2.03 7.20 26.83
C LYS A 464 -0.59 6.69 27.02
N CYS A 465 0.32 7.09 26.14
CA CYS A 465 1.74 6.72 26.23
C CYS A 465 2.54 7.61 27.19
N GLY A 466 1.90 8.55 27.90
CA GLY A 466 2.59 9.49 28.79
C GLY A 466 3.52 10.46 28.06
N ALA A 467 3.34 10.64 26.75
CA ALA A 467 4.20 11.48 25.93
C ALA A 467 3.89 12.98 26.09
N VAL A 468 2.61 13.31 26.34
CA VAL A 468 2.12 14.68 26.50
C VAL A 468 0.98 14.72 27.51
N ASN A 469 0.86 15.83 28.22
CA ASN A 469 -0.35 16.21 28.93
C ASN A 469 -1.01 17.38 28.19
N ILE A 470 -2.22 17.12 27.70
CA ILE A 470 -3.06 18.11 27.00
C ILE A 470 -4.20 18.47 27.95
N ASP A 471 -4.08 19.61 28.63
CA ASP A 471 -5.16 20.20 29.44
C ASP A 471 -5.99 21.16 28.58
N ASP A 472 -6.81 22.06 29.11
CA ASP A 472 -7.61 22.99 28.27
C ASP A 472 -6.81 24.19 27.74
N GLN A 473 -5.71 24.56 28.41
CA GLN A 473 -4.95 25.78 28.08
C GLN A 473 -3.56 25.51 27.47
N GLU A 474 -2.87 24.46 27.88
CA GLU A 474 -1.48 24.19 27.46
C GLU A 474 -1.26 22.73 27.05
N VAL A 475 -0.18 22.51 26.29
CA VAL A 475 0.37 21.18 26.00
C VAL A 475 1.72 21.11 26.68
N THR A 476 1.86 20.22 27.66
CA THR A 476 3.12 20.02 28.38
C THR A 476 3.71 18.66 28.02
N VAL A 477 5.04 18.63 27.91
CA VAL A 477 5.81 17.43 27.59
C VAL A 477 6.58 17.03 28.85
N PRO A 478 6.22 15.93 29.53
CA PRO A 478 7.00 15.42 30.65
C PRO A 478 8.33 14.81 30.15
N ASP A 479 9.35 14.75 31.01
CA ASP A 479 10.66 14.17 30.65
C ASP A 479 10.55 12.71 30.19
N SER A 480 9.65 11.93 30.80
CA SER A 480 9.35 10.55 30.39
C SER A 480 8.76 10.46 28.98
N GLY A 481 8.18 11.55 28.48
CA GLY A 481 7.57 11.62 27.16
C GLY A 481 8.56 11.90 26.03
N LEU A 482 9.76 12.42 26.35
CA LEU A 482 10.77 12.78 25.35
C LEU A 482 11.23 11.57 24.52
N GLU A 483 11.38 10.40 25.15
CA GLU A 483 11.76 9.16 24.44
C GLU A 483 10.70 8.77 23.39
N VAL A 484 9.42 8.84 23.77
CA VAL A 484 8.29 8.54 22.86
C VAL A 484 8.24 9.54 21.72
N LEU A 485 8.34 10.85 22.02
CA LEU A 485 8.31 11.89 21.01
C LEU A 485 9.50 11.80 20.04
N SER A 486 10.71 11.58 20.55
CA SER A 486 11.92 11.44 19.72
C SER A 486 11.81 10.23 18.79
N PHE A 487 11.35 9.08 19.30
CA PHE A 487 11.11 7.89 18.47
C PHE A 487 10.09 8.15 17.35
N LEU A 488 8.93 8.70 17.71
CA LEU A 488 7.84 8.98 16.77
C LEU A 488 8.26 9.99 15.70
N GLN A 489 8.98 11.04 16.10
CA GLN A 489 9.53 12.02 15.19
C GLN A 489 10.54 11.36 14.24
N LYS A 490 11.51 10.61 14.75
CA LYS A 490 12.49 9.91 13.91
C LYS A 490 11.87 8.88 12.95
N LEU A 491 10.70 8.31 13.27
CA LEU A 491 9.94 7.50 12.30
C LEU A 491 9.44 8.31 11.10
N LEU A 492 9.11 9.60 11.31
CA LEU A 492 8.59 10.50 10.28
C LEU A 492 9.71 11.24 9.53
N GLN A 493 10.87 11.44 10.16
CA GLN A 493 12.02 12.16 9.61
C GLN A 493 12.40 11.74 8.17
N PRO A 494 12.50 10.45 7.81
CA PRO A 494 12.91 10.07 6.46
C PRO A 494 11.98 10.60 5.37
N PHE A 495 10.68 10.71 5.66
CA PHE A 495 9.70 11.27 4.75
C PHE A 495 9.88 12.79 4.62
N ILE A 496 10.07 13.49 5.74
CA ILE A 496 10.30 14.93 5.75
C ILE A 496 11.57 15.30 4.99
N ASP A 497 12.69 14.62 5.26
CA ASP A 497 13.96 14.82 4.56
C ASP A 497 13.81 14.60 3.05
N SER A 498 13.16 13.49 2.68
CA SER A 498 12.94 13.16 1.27
C SER A 498 12.12 14.25 0.57
N TYR A 499 11.09 14.79 1.22
CA TYR A 499 10.30 15.89 0.70
C TYR A 499 11.11 17.18 0.57
N GLN A 500 11.88 17.54 1.60
CA GLN A 500 12.76 18.71 1.59
C GLN A 500 13.80 18.64 0.46
N VAL A 501 14.36 17.46 0.18
CA VAL A 501 15.31 17.27 -0.93
C VAL A 501 14.67 17.60 -2.28
N VAL A 502 13.44 17.14 -2.53
CA VAL A 502 12.73 17.47 -3.79
C VAL A 502 12.36 18.95 -3.86
N PHE A 503 11.98 19.56 -2.73
CA PHE A 503 11.68 20.99 -2.68
C PHE A 503 12.94 21.83 -2.97
N ARG A 504 14.06 21.48 -2.33
CA ARG A 504 15.38 22.09 -2.57
C ARG A 504 15.79 21.95 -4.04
N PHE A 505 15.63 20.76 -4.61
CA PHE A 505 15.87 20.52 -6.04
C PHE A 505 15.08 21.52 -6.91
N PHE A 506 13.77 21.70 -6.70
CA PHE A 506 12.99 22.66 -7.50
C PHE A 506 13.36 24.13 -7.26
N CYS A 507 13.88 24.47 -6.07
CA CYS A 507 14.31 25.82 -5.75
C CYS A 507 15.69 26.18 -6.34
N GLU A 508 16.61 25.21 -6.45
CA GLU A 508 17.99 25.42 -6.88
C GLU A 508 18.21 25.03 -8.35
N ASP A 509 18.01 23.75 -8.68
CA ASP A 509 18.47 23.14 -9.95
C ASP A 509 17.33 22.74 -10.90
N GLY A 510 16.09 22.67 -10.40
CA GLY A 510 14.98 22.03 -11.08
C GLY A 510 14.41 22.87 -12.22
N PRO A 511 14.10 22.27 -13.38
CA PRO A 511 13.50 22.98 -14.50
C PRO A 511 12.09 23.49 -14.15
N GLN A 512 11.67 24.61 -14.75
CA GLN A 512 10.34 25.18 -14.51
C GLN A 512 9.22 24.32 -15.12
N VAL A 513 9.50 23.63 -16.24
CA VAL A 513 8.61 22.68 -16.90
C VAL A 513 9.32 21.34 -17.04
N PHE A 514 8.64 20.25 -16.71
CA PHE A 514 9.23 18.91 -16.71
C PHE A 514 8.19 17.82 -16.91
N SER A 515 8.64 16.64 -17.32
CA SER A 515 7.87 15.40 -17.25
C SER A 515 8.29 14.56 -16.04
N GLU A 516 7.40 13.68 -15.57
CA GLU A 516 7.71 12.72 -14.50
C GLU A 516 8.94 11.85 -14.86
N LYS A 517 9.06 11.44 -16.13
CA LYS A 517 10.17 10.61 -16.62
C LYS A 517 11.53 11.31 -16.49
N GLN A 518 11.56 12.64 -16.61
CA GLN A 518 12.78 13.45 -16.42
C GLN A 518 13.04 13.75 -14.95
N LEU A 519 11.99 13.96 -14.16
CA LEU A 519 12.10 14.34 -12.75
C LEU A 519 12.80 13.26 -11.91
N LEU A 520 12.36 12.01 -11.99
CA LEU A 520 12.81 10.96 -11.07
C LEU A 520 14.34 10.71 -11.15
N PRO A 521 14.95 10.56 -12.35
CA PRO A 521 16.40 10.41 -12.44
C PRO A 521 17.16 11.65 -11.97
N ALA A 522 16.66 12.87 -12.27
CA ALA A 522 17.31 14.12 -11.90
C ALA A 522 17.33 14.33 -10.37
N VAL A 523 16.19 14.14 -9.71
CA VAL A 523 16.10 14.21 -8.23
C VAL A 523 16.97 13.14 -7.58
N ARG A 524 16.99 11.92 -8.14
CA ARG A 524 17.85 10.86 -7.61
C ARG A 524 19.33 11.24 -7.71
N GLN A 525 19.77 11.79 -8.83
CA GLN A 525 21.15 12.25 -8.99
C GLN A 525 21.49 13.38 -8.01
N PHE A 526 20.57 14.33 -7.80
CA PHE A 526 20.71 15.39 -6.82
C PHE A 526 20.84 14.84 -5.38
N ALA A 527 19.95 13.92 -4.98
CA ALA A 527 20.00 13.26 -3.69
C ALA A 527 21.29 12.44 -3.49
N THR A 528 21.77 11.74 -4.52
CA THR A 528 23.06 11.03 -4.48
C THR A 528 24.22 11.98 -4.18
N LYS A 529 24.26 13.17 -4.80
CA LYS A 529 25.29 14.17 -4.50
C LYS A 529 25.27 14.62 -3.05
N LEU A 530 24.07 14.88 -2.49
CA LEU A 530 23.91 15.27 -1.09
C LEU A 530 24.31 14.16 -0.11
N ILE A 531 24.06 12.90 -0.47
CA ILE A 531 24.52 11.74 0.33
C ILE A 531 26.04 11.66 0.31
N LEU A 532 26.67 11.85 -0.85
CA LEU A 532 28.11 11.83 -1.01
C LEU A 532 28.81 13.02 -0.33
N SER A 533 28.18 14.18 -0.25
CA SER A 533 28.70 15.35 0.48
C SER A 533 28.48 15.25 2.00
N GLY A 534 27.65 14.33 2.46
CA GLY A 534 27.28 14.18 3.87
C GLY A 534 26.16 15.14 4.33
N GLU A 535 25.55 15.90 3.42
CA GLU A 535 24.41 16.77 3.73
C GLU A 535 23.09 16.00 3.92
N LEU A 536 22.99 14.79 3.36
CA LEU A 536 21.80 13.95 3.44
C LEU A 536 22.15 12.56 3.99
N HIS A 537 21.46 12.14 5.04
CA HIS A 537 21.64 10.82 5.66
C HIS A 537 20.51 9.82 5.32
N THR A 538 19.44 10.32 4.70
CA THR A 538 18.24 9.54 4.38
C THR A 538 18.30 8.98 2.97
N TYR A 539 18.49 7.66 2.84
CA TYR A 539 18.50 6.96 1.54
C TYR A 539 17.11 6.80 0.91
N GLU A 540 16.04 6.95 1.70
CA GLU A 540 14.65 6.92 1.21
C GLU A 540 14.37 8.01 0.17
N ALA A 541 15.15 9.10 0.14
CA ALA A 541 15.05 10.16 -0.87
C ALA A 541 15.35 9.66 -2.31
N LEU A 542 16.03 8.52 -2.45
CA LEU A 542 16.33 7.89 -3.74
C LEU A 542 15.16 7.06 -4.30
N SER A 543 14.15 6.80 -3.46
CA SER A 543 12.95 6.04 -3.81
C SER A 543 12.09 6.78 -4.83
N SER A 544 11.83 6.13 -5.97
CA SER A 544 10.93 6.66 -7.00
C SER A 544 9.49 6.80 -6.52
N ASP A 545 9.01 5.94 -5.62
CA ASP A 545 7.65 6.06 -5.09
C ASP A 545 7.53 7.29 -4.17
N THR A 546 8.52 7.51 -3.29
CA THR A 546 8.56 8.72 -2.44
C THR A 546 8.59 9.98 -3.29
N GLN A 547 9.44 10.03 -4.33
CA GLN A 547 9.51 11.17 -5.25
C GLN A 547 8.18 11.43 -5.98
N LYS A 548 7.44 10.39 -6.40
CA LYS A 548 6.09 10.52 -6.99
C LYS A 548 5.06 11.01 -5.99
N ASN A 549 5.17 10.59 -4.73
CA ASN A 549 4.31 11.07 -3.65
C ASN A 549 4.56 12.55 -3.39
N VAL A 550 5.82 13.02 -3.39
CA VAL A 550 6.13 14.46 -3.30
C VAL A 550 5.51 15.24 -4.46
N LEU A 551 5.62 14.74 -5.70
CA LEU A 551 5.00 15.38 -6.85
C LEU A 551 3.47 15.47 -6.69
N SER A 552 2.84 14.41 -6.16
CA SER A 552 1.40 14.38 -5.90
C SER A 552 0.99 15.35 -4.79
N ALA A 553 1.81 15.48 -3.74
CA ALA A 553 1.64 16.47 -2.67
C ALA A 553 1.76 17.91 -3.20
N LEU A 554 2.79 18.22 -3.98
CA LEU A 554 2.97 19.54 -4.61
C LEU A 554 1.80 19.91 -5.52
N ARG A 555 1.21 18.94 -6.21
CA ARG A 555 -0.02 19.17 -7.00
C ARG A 555 -1.22 19.47 -6.13
N ARG A 556 -1.38 18.74 -5.02
CA ARG A 556 -2.45 18.98 -4.04
C ARG A 556 -2.34 20.37 -3.42
N LEU A 557 -1.13 20.79 -3.09
CA LEU A 557 -0.80 22.11 -2.55
C LEU A 557 -0.77 23.22 -3.60
N GLN A 558 -1.14 22.93 -4.86
CA GLN A 558 -1.14 23.87 -5.99
C GLN A 558 0.22 24.51 -6.30
N ALA A 559 1.32 23.94 -5.78
CA ALA A 559 2.68 24.36 -6.09
C ALA A 559 3.17 23.81 -7.45
N VAL A 560 2.54 22.74 -7.95
CA VAL A 560 2.78 22.19 -9.29
C VAL A 560 1.47 22.04 -10.04
N THR A 561 1.44 22.47 -11.30
CA THR A 561 0.25 22.38 -12.17
C THR A 561 0.52 21.46 -13.35
N LYS A 562 -0.45 20.60 -13.68
CA LYS A 562 -0.36 19.73 -14.87
C LYS A 562 -0.80 20.51 -16.10
N LEU A 563 0.02 20.53 -17.14
CA LEU A 563 -0.30 21.19 -18.40
C LEU A 563 -1.28 20.31 -19.19
N ARG A 564 -2.43 20.88 -19.59
CA ARG A 564 -3.52 20.14 -20.25
C ARG A 564 -3.24 19.82 -21.73
N ALA A 565 -2.17 20.35 -22.31
CA ALA A 565 -1.94 20.38 -23.76
C ALA A 565 -0.79 19.49 -24.27
N SER A 566 -0.03 18.81 -23.41
CA SER A 566 1.08 17.96 -23.86
C SER A 566 0.73 16.48 -23.80
N GLU A 567 1.00 15.76 -24.89
CA GLU A 567 0.88 14.30 -24.99
C GLU A 567 1.78 13.58 -23.95
N GLN A 568 2.77 14.28 -23.39
CA GLN A 568 3.78 13.74 -22.47
C GLN A 568 3.51 13.97 -20.97
N ASN A 569 2.31 14.42 -20.56
CA ASN A 569 1.97 14.68 -19.16
C ASN A 569 2.98 15.64 -18.48
N GLU A 570 3.20 16.82 -19.05
CA GLU A 570 4.13 17.80 -18.47
C GLU A 570 3.52 18.57 -17.29
N TYR A 571 4.40 19.07 -16.44
CA TYR A 571 4.10 19.81 -15.23
C TYR A 571 4.85 21.14 -15.22
N LYS A 572 4.23 22.17 -14.63
CA LYS A 572 4.84 23.47 -14.38
C LYS A 572 4.91 23.73 -12.87
N VAL A 573 6.10 24.05 -12.37
CA VAL A 573 6.33 24.35 -10.94
C VAL A 573 6.25 25.85 -10.65
N ASN A 574 5.62 26.18 -9.52
CA ASN A 574 5.67 27.49 -8.89
C ASN A 574 6.71 27.46 -7.76
N ARG A 575 7.92 27.96 -8.04
CA ARG A 575 9.05 27.90 -7.09
C ARG A 575 8.78 28.65 -5.78
N GLU A 576 8.01 29.73 -5.80
CA GLU A 576 7.67 30.46 -4.57
C GLU A 576 6.72 29.66 -3.68
N ALA A 577 5.74 28.98 -4.28
CA ALA A 577 4.84 28.10 -3.54
C ALA A 577 5.59 26.89 -2.96
N VAL A 578 6.53 26.32 -3.71
CA VAL A 578 7.44 25.26 -3.20
C VAL A 578 8.24 25.78 -2.01
N ARG A 579 8.87 26.96 -2.13
CA ARG A 579 9.67 27.56 -1.05
C ARG A 579 8.83 27.80 0.21
N ARG A 580 7.64 28.38 0.10
CA ARG A 580 6.72 28.56 1.24
C ARG A 580 6.36 27.23 1.91
N THR A 581 6.12 26.19 1.11
CA THR A 581 5.82 24.85 1.63
C THR A 581 7.02 24.26 2.36
N ALA A 582 8.23 24.41 1.80
CA ALA A 582 9.48 23.99 2.41
C ALA A 582 9.73 24.71 3.73
N ASP A 583 9.49 26.02 3.80
CA ASP A 583 9.64 26.83 5.00
C ASP A 583 8.68 26.38 6.10
N VAL A 584 7.41 26.09 5.77
CA VAL A 584 6.43 25.60 6.75
C VAL A 584 6.81 24.21 7.25
N LEU A 585 7.21 23.31 6.35
CA LEU A 585 7.65 21.96 6.72
C LEU A 585 8.96 22.00 7.55
N GLY A 586 9.84 22.97 7.29
CA GLY A 586 11.10 23.17 8.01
C GLY A 586 10.95 23.77 9.42
N LYS A 587 9.75 24.22 9.81
CA LYS A 587 9.48 24.72 11.17
C LYS A 587 9.40 23.63 12.24
N MET A 588 9.46 22.36 11.85
CA MET A 588 9.51 21.23 12.80
C MET A 588 10.82 21.27 13.61
N ARG A 589 10.71 21.12 14.93
CA ARG A 589 11.88 20.82 15.78
C ARG A 589 11.84 19.36 16.20
N TRP A 590 13.05 18.81 16.29
CA TRP A 590 13.35 17.45 16.68
C TRP A 590 13.71 17.42 18.16
N PHE A 591 13.09 16.52 18.93
CA PHE A 591 13.37 16.25 20.33
C PHE A 591 14.52 15.25 20.51
#